data_AF-A0AA43IJQ8-F1
#
_entry.id   AF-A0AA43IJQ8-F1
#
_cell.length_a   1.000
_cell.length_b   1.000
_cell.length_c   1.000
_cell.angle_alpha   90.00
_cell.angle_beta   90.00
_cell.angle_gamma   90.00
#
_symmetry.space_group_name_H-M   'P 1'
#
loop_
_entity.id
_entity.type
_entity.pdbx_description
1 polymer ?
#
loop_
_entity_poly.entity_id
_entity_poly.type
_entity_poly.pdbx_seq_one_letter_code
_entity_poly.pdbx_strand_id
1 'polypeptide(L)' 'DKIQKTDNENLLEEAYRLLELETQDIEVYKLTDEQRKAVNEARQEIKDGQFLTDEQANNEIDEWLRK' A
#
# COMPACT_ATOMS: atom_id res chain seq x y z
N ASP A 1 11.00 27.71 7.50
CA ASP A 1 10.92 28.64 6.35
C ASP A 1 10.32 28.09 5.07
N LYS A 2 10.77 26.93 4.53
CA LYS A 2 10.20 26.38 3.28
C LYS A 2 8.86 25.66 3.47
N ILE A 3 8.71 24.88 4.56
CA ILE A 3 7.48 24.13 4.85
C ILE A 3 6.27 25.06 5.04
N GLN A 4 6.46 26.24 5.64
CA GLN A 4 5.39 27.22 5.84
C GLN A 4 4.97 27.99 4.57
N LYS A 5 5.61 27.72 3.43
CA LYS A 5 5.37 28.42 2.15
C LYS A 5 4.93 27.48 1.03
N THR A 6 4.73 26.20 1.33
CA THR A 6 4.32 25.22 0.33
C THR A 6 2.90 24.77 0.61
N ASP A 7 2.06 24.83 -0.42
CA ASP A 7 0.68 24.31 -0.40
C ASP A 7 0.59 22.96 -1.14
N ASN A 8 1.72 22.32 -1.42
CA ASN A 8 1.76 21.03 -2.10
C ASN A 8 1.45 19.92 -1.09
N GLU A 9 0.19 19.44 -1.11
CA GLU A 9 -0.33 18.45 -0.17
C GLU A 9 0.51 17.17 -0.14
N ASN A 10 0.94 16.65 -1.29
CA ASN A 10 1.75 15.42 -1.34
C ASN A 10 3.12 15.61 -0.65
N LEU A 11 3.76 16.77 -0.85
CA LEU A 11 5.04 17.06 -0.22
C LEU A 11 4.91 17.21 1.31
N LEU A 12 3.80 17.81 1.75
CA LEU A 12 3.49 17.97 3.17
C LEU A 12 3.19 16.61 3.83
N GLU A 13 2.45 15.74 3.16
CA GLU A 13 2.14 14.40 3.65
C GLU A 13 3.40 13.54 3.81
N GLU A 14 4.29 13.55 2.82
CA GLU A 14 5.55 12.80 2.90
C GLU A 14 6.48 13.35 3.98
N ALA A 15 6.56 14.67 4.14
CA ALA A 15 7.32 15.29 5.23
C ALA A 15 6.73 14.94 6.61
N TYR A 16 5.40 14.87 6.72
CA TYR A 16 4.70 14.50 7.94
C TYR A 16 4.98 13.04 8.33
N ARG A 17 4.89 12.11 7.38
CA ARG A 17 5.24 10.68 7.58
C ARG A 17 6.69 10.51 8.06
N LEU A 18 7.64 11.27 7.49
CA LEU A 18 9.04 11.23 7.92
C LEU A 18 9.24 11.73 9.36
N LEU A 19 8.51 12.77 9.77
CA LEU A 19 8.57 13.32 11.13
C LEU A 19 7.85 12.42 12.16
N GLU A 20 6.75 11.76 11.78
CA GLU A 20 6.06 10.76 12.61
C GLU A 20 6.92 9.52 12.86
N LEU A 21 7.80 9.14 11.93
CA LEU A 21 8.76 8.05 12.15
C LEU A 21 9.80 8.38 13.24
N GLU A 22 10.15 9.66 13.43
CA GLU A 22 11.14 10.11 14.42
C GLU A 22 10.52 10.36 15.81
N THR A 23 9.20 10.54 15.89
CA THR A 23 8.47 10.82 17.13
C THR A 23 7.64 9.59 17.49
N GLN A 24 8.18 8.72 18.35
CA GLN A 24 7.51 7.47 18.76
C GLN A 24 6.20 7.74 19.52
N ASP A 25 5.14 7.92 18.76
CA ASP A 25 3.78 7.44 18.96
C ASP A 25 3.21 7.21 17.56
N ILE A 26 3.76 6.22 16.85
CA ILE A 26 3.20 5.77 15.57
C ILE A 26 1.82 5.21 15.90
N GLU A 27 0.78 6.02 15.72
CA GLU A 27 -0.59 5.55 15.84
C GLU A 27 -0.78 4.41 14.85
N VAL A 28 -1.09 3.22 15.38
CA VAL A 28 -1.35 2.04 14.54
C VAL A 28 -2.49 2.38 13.59
N TYR A 29 -2.19 2.45 12.29
CA TYR A 29 -3.19 2.75 11.27
C TYR A 29 -4.37 1.79 11.38
N LYS A 30 -5.56 2.36 11.62
CA LYS A 30 -6.79 1.59 11.72
C LYS A 30 -7.39 1.45 10.33
N LEU A 31 -7.34 0.23 9.81
CA LEU A 31 -7.99 -0.11 8.54
C LEU A 31 -9.48 0.25 8.58
N THR A 32 -9.99 0.79 7.47
CA THR A 32 -11.43 0.91 7.23
C THR A 32 -12.08 -0.47 7.16
N ASP A 33 -13.41 -0.53 7.25
CA ASP A 33 -14.13 -1.81 7.13
C ASP A 33 -13.93 -2.46 5.75
N GLU A 34 -13.85 -1.64 4.69
CA GLU A 34 -13.58 -2.11 3.34
C GLU A 34 -12.17 -2.70 3.21
N GLN A 35 -11.16 -2.01 3.76
CA GLN A 35 -9.78 -2.51 3.76
C GLN A 35 -9.66 -3.80 4.60
N ARG A 36 -10.33 -3.87 5.75
CA ARG A 36 -10.35 -5.08 6.58
C ARG A 36 -11.01 -6.25 5.84
N LYS A 37 -12.09 -5.98 5.11
CA LYS A 37 -12.76 -6.99 4.28
C LYS A 37 -11.83 -7.49 3.18
N ALA A 38 -11.20 -6.60 2.42
CA ALA A 38 -10.26 -6.95 1.37
C ALA A 38 -9.08 -7.80 1.88
N VAL A 39 -8.52 -7.45 3.04
CA VAL A 39 -7.45 -8.25 3.67
C VAL A 39 -7.95 -9.64 4.07
N ASN A 40 -9.16 -9.76 4.64
CA ASN A 40 -9.71 -11.05 5.02
C ASN A 40 -10.01 -11.93 3.80
N GLU A 41 -10.50 -11.34 2.72
CA GLU A 41 -10.76 -12.01 1.44
C GLU A 41 -9.45 -12.52 0.83
N ALA A 42 -8.42 -11.67 0.68
CA ALA A 42 -7.12 -12.09 0.17
C ALA A 42 -6.48 -13.20 1.03
N ARG A 43 -6.65 -13.16 2.35
CA ARG A 43 -6.16 -14.24 3.24
C ARG A 43 -6.91 -15.56 3.01
N GLN A 44 -8.16 -15.50 2.61
CA GLN A 44 -8.95 -16.69 2.28
C GLN A 44 -8.55 -17.23 0.91
N GLU A 45 -8.38 -16.36 -0.09
CA GLU A 45 -7.87 -16.71 -1.43
C GLU A 45 -6.54 -17.48 -1.34
N ILE A 46 -5.59 -17.00 -0.53
CA ILE A 46 -4.31 -17.70 -0.31
C ILE A 46 -4.52 -19.12 0.26
N LYS A 47 -5.44 -19.29 1.22
CA LYS A 47 -5.74 -20.61 1.80
C LYS A 47 -6.39 -21.54 0.79
N ASP A 48 -7.21 -20.98 -0.08
CA ASP A 48 -7.94 -21.71 -1.12
C ASP A 48 -7.08 -21.97 -2.36
N GLY A 49 -5.80 -21.58 -2.33
CA GLY A 49 -4.85 -21.78 -3.43
C GLY A 49 -5.04 -20.81 -4.59
N GLN A 50 -5.80 -19.74 -4.39
CA GLN A 50 -6.06 -18.68 -5.36
C GLN A 50 -4.94 -17.64 -5.31
N PHE A 51 -3.71 -18.08 -5.53
CA PHE A 51 -2.54 -17.22 -5.65
C PHE A 51 -1.77 -17.59 -6.92
N LEU A 52 -0.98 -16.64 -7.41
CA LEU A 52 -0.03 -16.89 -8.48
C LEU A 52 1.36 -17.04 -7.87
N THR A 53 2.15 -17.98 -8.39
CA THR A 53 3.59 -17.97 -8.18
C THR A 53 4.21 -16.80 -8.94
N ASP A 54 5.43 -16.43 -8.56
CA ASP A 54 6.22 -15.42 -9.27
C ASP A 54 6.32 -15.73 -10.78
N GLU A 55 6.56 -17.00 -11.13
CA GLU A 55 6.61 -17.45 -12.53
C GLU A 55 5.28 -17.26 -13.25
N GLN A 56 4.15 -17.62 -12.62
CA GLN A 56 2.82 -17.45 -13.21
C GLN A 56 2.51 -15.97 -13.44
N ALA A 57 2.78 -15.12 -12.45
CA ALA A 57 2.55 -13.68 -12.54
C ALA A 57 3.39 -13.04 -13.66
N ASN A 58 4.67 -13.38 -13.77
CA ASN A 58 5.55 -12.87 -14.82
C ASN A 58 5.09 -13.31 -16.22
N ASN A 59 4.67 -14.57 -16.37
CA ASN A 59 4.16 -15.08 -17.65
C ASN A 59 2.88 -14.34 -18.09
N GLU A 60 1.93 -14.08 -17.17
CA GLU A 60 0.70 -13.32 -17.49
C GLU A 60 1.01 -11.88 -17.93
N ILE A 61 1.98 -11.23 -17.29
CA ILE A 61 2.44 -9.89 -17.68
C ILE A 61 3.07 -9.90 -19.07
N ASP A 62 3.93 -10.87 -19.37
CA ASP A 62 4.55 -11.03 -20.68
C ASP A 62 3.51 -11.26 -21.78
N GLU A 63 2.45 -12.04 -21.51
CA GLU A 63 1.34 -12.23 -22.43
C GLU A 63 0.54 -10.95 -22.65
N TRP A 64 0.31 -10.17 -21.60
CA TRP A 64 -0.41 -8.90 -21.69
C TRP A 64 0.34 -7.88 -22.56
N LEU A 65 1.67 -7.78 -22.42
CA LEU A 65 2.52 -6.84 -23.15
C LEU A 65 2.74 -7.20 -24.63
N ARG A 66 2.41 -8.43 -25.04
CA ARG A 66 2.51 -8.88 -26.44
C ARG A 66 1.26 -8.57 -27.28
N LYS A 67 0.21 -8.00 -26.68
CA LYS A 67 -1.01 -7.56 -27.36
C LYS A 67 -0.88 -6.13 -27.88
#